data_AF-A0A1H9UHG5-F1
#
_entry.id   AF-A0A1H9UHG5-F1
#
_cell.length_a   1.000
_cell.length_b   1.000
_cell.length_c   1.000
_cell.angle_alpha   90.00
_cell.angle_beta   90.00
_cell.angle_gamma   90.00
#
_symmetry.space_group_name_H-M   'P 1'
#
loop_
_entity.id
_entity.type
_entity.pdbx_description
1 polymer ?
#
loop_
_entity_poly.entity_id
_entity_poly.type
_entity_poly.pdbx_seq_one_letter_code
_entity_poly.pdbx_strand_id
1 'polypeptide(L)'
;MNLQKFIDNWDGAYAVNSGEISEKFFVYLADDFKDALVEECENRGMHLKNYILGSQFICGFIKKGKKFVYFSWNFLSKDNRVNTFTEVSYRGVENDHDFVNGIYETCQLSELVDKVEKYFNEHSLVA
;
A
#
# COMPACT_ATOMS: atom_id res chain seq x y z
N MET A 1 11.66 10.14 0.28
CA MET A 1 11.72 8.93 -0.55
C MET A 1 10.38 8.73 -1.24
N ASN A 2 10.33 8.56 -2.56
CA ASN A 2 9.11 8.11 -3.25
C ASN A 2 9.09 6.57 -3.30
N LEU A 3 7.92 5.97 -3.56
CA LEU A 3 7.73 4.52 -3.61
C LEU A 3 8.67 3.84 -4.61
N GLN A 4 8.95 4.49 -5.74
CA GLN A 4 9.92 3.96 -6.71
C GLN A 4 11.32 3.84 -6.11
N LYS A 5 11.82 4.89 -5.41
CA LYS A 5 13.12 4.82 -4.72
C LYS A 5 13.14 3.78 -3.61
N PHE A 6 12.03 3.60 -2.89
CA PHE A 6 11.90 2.52 -1.92
C PHE A 6 12.04 1.16 -2.62
N ILE A 7 11.33 0.93 -3.72
CA ILE A 7 11.39 -0.33 -4.49
C ILE A 7 12.80 -0.55 -5.08
N ASP A 8 13.43 0.49 -5.60
CA ASP A 8 14.78 0.41 -6.20
C ASP A 8 15.87 0.15 -5.15
N ASN A 9 15.72 0.72 -3.94
CA ASN A 9 16.66 0.51 -2.82
C ASN A 9 16.35 -0.77 -2.05
N TRP A 10 15.12 -1.27 -2.12
CA TRP A 10 14.72 -2.54 -1.54
C TRP A 10 15.09 -3.66 -2.51
N ASP A 11 16.36 -4.09 -2.43
CA ASP A 11 16.96 -5.11 -3.31
C ASP A 11 16.45 -6.55 -3.06
N GLY A 12 15.20 -6.69 -2.61
CA GLY A 12 14.51 -7.96 -2.51
C GLY A 12 15.18 -8.96 -1.57
N ALA A 13 15.75 -8.50 -0.44
CA ALA A 13 16.37 -9.38 0.55
C ALA A 13 15.42 -10.55 0.88
N TYR A 14 15.79 -11.74 0.45
CA TYR A 14 14.97 -12.94 0.53
C TYR A 14 14.74 -13.32 2.00
N ALA A 15 13.59 -12.96 2.55
CA ALA A 15 13.13 -13.51 3.82
C ALA A 15 12.68 -14.97 3.59
N VAL A 16 13.63 -15.91 3.53
CA VAL A 16 13.31 -17.34 3.57
C VAL A 16 12.72 -17.63 4.95
N ASN A 17 11.55 -18.27 4.95
CA ASN A 17 10.78 -18.63 6.15
C ASN A 17 11.58 -19.57 7.07
N SER A 18 12.46 -18.99 7.89
CA SER A 18 13.12 -19.59 9.03
C SER A 18 12.55 -18.89 10.27
N GLY A 19 11.63 -19.57 10.94
CA GLY A 19 10.53 -18.98 11.73
C GLY A 19 10.84 -18.07 12.93
N GLU A 20 12.07 -17.60 13.13
CA GLU A 20 12.43 -16.63 14.19
C GLU A 20 12.96 -15.30 13.64
N ILE A 21 13.43 -15.27 12.40
CA ILE A 21 14.03 -14.07 11.78
C ILE A 21 12.97 -13.29 10.97
N SER A 22 11.95 -13.98 10.47
CA SER A 22 10.91 -13.42 9.58
C SER A 22 10.10 -12.28 10.20
N GLU A 23 9.75 -12.36 11.49
CA GLU A 23 8.90 -11.34 12.13
C GLU A 23 9.61 -9.98 12.21
N LYS A 24 10.91 -9.96 12.52
CA LYS A 24 11.69 -8.71 12.59
C LYS A 24 11.87 -8.10 11.20
N PHE A 25 12.23 -8.90 10.20
CA PHE A 25 12.41 -8.43 8.83
C PHE A 25 11.10 -7.90 8.21
N PHE A 26 9.98 -8.58 8.51
CA PHE A 26 8.65 -8.15 8.08
C PHE A 26 8.27 -6.79 8.64
N VAL A 27 8.50 -6.57 9.93
CA VAL A 27 8.20 -5.29 10.60
C VAL A 27 9.02 -4.15 9.99
N TYR A 28 10.32 -4.33 9.77
CA TYR A 28 11.16 -3.28 9.17
C TYR A 28 10.73 -2.92 7.75
N LEU A 29 10.48 -3.92 6.90
CA LEU A 29 10.00 -3.68 5.54
C LEU A 29 8.69 -2.87 5.53
N ALA A 30 7.76 -3.24 6.40
CA ALA A 30 6.47 -2.61 6.43
C ALA A 30 6.48 -1.20 7.03
N ASP A 31 7.40 -0.93 7.96
CA ASP A 31 7.64 0.41 8.48
C ASP A 31 8.30 1.29 7.41
N ASP A 32 9.33 0.81 6.71
CA ASP A 32 9.97 1.54 5.60
C ASP A 32 8.98 1.85 4.46
N PHE A 33 8.14 0.87 4.11
CA PHE A 33 7.07 1.07 3.13
C PHE A 33 6.06 2.11 3.61
N LYS A 34 5.63 2.03 4.88
CA LYS A 34 4.71 3.01 5.47
C LYS A 34 5.29 4.41 5.40
N ASP A 35 6.55 4.59 5.78
CA ASP A 35 7.20 5.90 5.78
C ASP A 35 7.32 6.48 4.35
N ALA A 36 7.72 5.65 3.37
CA ALA A 36 7.74 6.06 1.97
C ALA A 36 6.35 6.43 1.45
N LEU A 37 5.31 5.66 1.81
CA LEU A 37 3.94 5.91 1.41
C LEU A 37 3.38 7.20 2.03
N VAL A 38 3.67 7.45 3.32
CA VAL A 38 3.28 8.68 4.01
C VAL A 38 3.91 9.89 3.31
N GLU A 39 5.22 9.88 3.11
CA GLU A 39 5.92 11.00 2.48
C GLU A 39 5.39 11.29 1.08
N GLU A 40 5.18 10.26 0.25
CA GLU A 40 4.69 10.46 -1.10
C GLU A 40 3.23 10.96 -1.12
N CYS A 41 2.37 10.45 -0.22
CA CYS A 41 1.01 10.94 -0.09
C CYS A 41 0.98 12.42 0.32
N GLU A 42 1.78 12.80 1.32
CA GLU A 42 1.81 14.18 1.84
C GLU A 42 2.28 15.17 0.77
N ASN A 43 3.29 14.80 -0.02
CA ASN A 43 3.78 15.60 -1.15
C ASN A 43 2.68 15.91 -2.20
N ARG A 44 1.60 15.12 -2.24
CA ARG A 44 0.47 15.27 -3.17
C ARG A 44 -0.81 15.77 -2.50
N GLY A 45 -0.72 16.24 -1.26
CA GLY A 45 -1.87 16.72 -0.47
C GLY A 45 -2.84 15.61 -0.08
N MET A 46 -2.35 14.37 0.04
CA MET A 46 -3.08 13.20 0.51
C MET A 46 -2.56 12.79 1.88
N HIS A 47 -3.35 12.04 2.64
CA HIS A 47 -2.96 11.59 3.97
C HIS A 47 -3.26 10.10 4.17
N LEU A 48 -2.28 9.34 4.63
CA LEU A 48 -2.50 7.99 5.14
C LEU A 48 -3.25 8.07 6.47
N LYS A 49 -4.48 7.54 6.54
CA LYS A 49 -5.35 7.66 7.72
C LYS A 49 -5.29 6.45 8.64
N ASN A 50 -5.47 5.27 8.07
CA ASN A 50 -5.40 4.00 8.76
C ASN A 50 -4.40 3.12 8.02
N TYR A 51 -3.65 2.35 8.79
CA TYR A 51 -2.64 1.45 8.28
C TYR A 51 -2.55 0.24 9.20
N ILE A 52 -2.82 -0.94 8.66
CA ILE A 52 -2.84 -2.21 9.37
C ILE A 52 -1.74 -3.09 8.79
N LEU A 53 -0.99 -3.64 9.72
CA LEU A 53 0.10 -4.58 9.49
C LEU A 53 -0.30 -5.92 10.09
N GLY A 54 -0.68 -6.87 9.24
CA GLY A 54 -0.84 -8.27 9.61
C GLY A 54 0.36 -9.07 9.15
N SER A 55 0.64 -10.22 9.78
CA SER A 55 1.83 -11.05 9.49
C SER A 55 2.06 -11.42 8.01
N GLN A 56 1.04 -11.26 7.15
CA GLN A 56 1.07 -11.59 5.73
C GLN A 56 0.42 -10.54 4.84
N PHE A 57 -0.12 -9.45 5.40
CA PHE A 57 -0.84 -8.44 4.64
C PHE A 57 -0.57 -7.03 5.18
N ILE A 58 -0.53 -6.07 4.27
CA ILE A 58 -0.62 -4.65 4.59
C ILE A 58 -1.89 -4.12 3.96
N CYS A 59 -2.64 -3.33 4.72
CA CYS A 59 -3.76 -2.57 4.16
C CYS A 59 -3.89 -1.22 4.84
N GLY A 60 -4.57 -0.28 4.17
CA GLY A 60 -4.76 1.05 4.71
C GLY A 60 -5.67 1.91 3.87
N PHE A 61 -5.81 3.16 4.29
CA PHE A 61 -6.63 4.15 3.60
C PHE A 61 -5.86 5.43 3.34
N ILE A 62 -5.86 5.87 2.09
CA ILE A 62 -5.37 7.16 1.67
C ILE A 62 -6.56 8.10 1.54
N LYS A 63 -6.46 9.30 2.10
CA LYS A 63 -7.53 10.31 2.13
C LYS A 63 -7.12 11.57 1.38
N LYS A 64 -8.04 12.14 0.61
CA LYS A 64 -7.96 13.50 0.05
C LYS A 64 -9.31 14.20 0.21
N GLY A 65 -9.35 15.30 0.97
CA GLY A 65 -10.62 15.97 1.29
C GLY A 65 -11.59 15.07 2.06
N LYS A 66 -12.79 14.81 1.50
CA LYS A 66 -13.79 13.89 2.08
C LYS A 66 -13.74 12.47 1.48
N LYS A 67 -12.80 12.20 0.58
CA LYS A 67 -12.72 10.93 -0.16
C LYS A 67 -11.65 10.03 0.40
N PHE A 68 -11.87 8.74 0.29
CA PHE A 68 -10.97 7.70 0.74
C PHE A 68 -10.74 6.68 -0.36
N VAL A 69 -9.51 6.16 -0.41
CA VAL A 69 -9.16 4.99 -1.21
C VAL A 69 -8.56 3.96 -0.26
N TYR A 70 -9.16 2.79 -0.21
CA TYR A 70 -8.61 1.61 0.44
C TYR A 70 -7.55 0.99 -0.45
N PHE A 71 -6.47 0.50 0.14
CA PHE A 71 -5.50 -0.35 -0.54
C PHE A 71 -5.17 -1.57 0.30
N SER A 72 -4.82 -2.66 -0.37
CA SER A 72 -4.33 -3.89 0.26
C SER A 72 -3.34 -4.62 -0.61
N TRP A 73 -2.35 -5.19 0.05
CA TRP A 73 -1.30 -5.98 -0.58
C TRP A 73 -0.96 -7.17 0.31
N ASN A 74 -0.77 -8.34 -0.31
CA ASN A 74 -0.43 -9.58 0.36
C ASN A 74 0.99 -10.01 -0.03
N PHE A 75 1.78 -10.44 0.95
CA PHE A 75 3.16 -10.88 0.77
C PHE A 75 3.29 -12.35 0.33
N LEU A 76 2.21 -13.13 0.42
CA LEU A 76 2.23 -14.54 0.06
C LEU A 76 2.21 -14.73 -1.45
N SER A 77 3.40 -14.83 -2.04
CA SER A 77 3.57 -15.69 -3.21
C SER A 77 3.56 -17.15 -2.78
N LYS A 78 3.18 -18.08 -3.68
CA LYS A 78 3.22 -19.54 -3.43
C LYS A 78 4.59 -20.03 -2.91
N ASP A 79 5.64 -19.24 -3.13
CA ASP A 79 7.02 -19.58 -2.82
C ASP A 79 7.58 -18.87 -1.57
N ASN A 80 6.73 -18.24 -0.74
CA ASN A 80 7.11 -17.48 0.47
C ASN A 80 8.11 -16.33 0.20
N ARG A 81 8.12 -15.78 -1.03
CA ARG A 81 8.98 -14.65 -1.41
C ARG A 81 8.18 -13.35 -1.37
N VAL A 82 8.75 -12.33 -0.74
CA VAL A 82 8.29 -10.94 -0.83
C VAL A 82 8.58 -10.44 -2.25
N ASN A 83 7.55 -10.04 -2.98
CA ASN A 83 7.70 -9.47 -4.30
C ASN A 83 7.14 -8.04 -4.29
N THR A 84 8.02 -7.04 -4.28
CA THR A 84 7.66 -5.61 -4.32
C THR A 84 7.11 -5.16 -5.68
N PHE A 85 7.23 -5.99 -6.72
CA PHE A 85 6.57 -5.81 -8.02
C PHE A 85 5.16 -6.43 -8.07
N THR A 86 4.66 -6.92 -6.93
CA THR A 86 3.32 -7.54 -6.85
C THR A 86 2.20 -6.52 -7.01
N GLU A 87 1.06 -7.01 -7.46
CA GLU A 87 -0.18 -6.24 -7.55
C GLU A 87 -0.69 -5.83 -6.17
N VAL A 88 -0.95 -4.53 -6.03
CA VAL A 88 -1.72 -3.92 -4.95
C VAL A 88 -3.15 -3.78 -5.43
N SER A 89 -4.09 -4.26 -4.62
CA SER A 89 -5.52 -4.01 -4.83
C SER A 89 -5.89 -2.67 -4.22
N TYR A 90 -6.65 -1.84 -4.92
CA TYR A 90 -7.16 -0.56 -4.42
C TYR A 90 -8.59 -0.30 -4.87
N ARG A 91 -9.33 0.53 -4.11
CA ARG A 91 -10.70 0.93 -4.43
C ARG A 91 -11.11 2.21 -3.71
N GLY A 92 -12.01 2.99 -4.29
CA GLY A 92 -12.69 4.06 -3.56
C GLY A 92 -13.63 3.51 -2.48
N VAL A 93 -13.71 4.24 -1.37
CA VAL A 93 -14.57 3.95 -0.22
C VAL A 93 -15.14 5.25 0.35
N GLU A 94 -16.30 5.16 1.00
CA GLU A 94 -16.95 6.32 1.59
C GLU A 94 -16.35 6.71 2.94
N ASN A 95 -15.80 5.75 3.70
CA ASN A 95 -15.25 5.94 5.04
C ASN A 95 -13.98 5.10 5.26
N ASP A 96 -13.13 5.50 6.20
CA ASP A 96 -11.87 4.84 6.58
C ASP A 96 -12.02 3.60 7.49
N HIS A 97 -13.26 3.10 7.63
CA HIS A 97 -13.60 1.88 8.33
C HIS A 97 -14.25 0.83 7.42
N ASP A 98 -14.39 1.13 6.12
CA ASP A 98 -15.02 0.23 5.15
C ASP A 98 -13.99 -0.74 4.53
N PHE A 99 -13.64 -1.76 5.32
CA PHE A 99 -12.69 -2.80 4.92
C PHE A 99 -13.31 -3.94 4.07
N VAL A 100 -14.62 -3.91 3.78
CA VAL A 100 -15.35 -5.07 3.23
C VAL A 100 -16.10 -4.73 1.94
N ASN A 101 -16.17 -5.69 1.00
CA ASN A 101 -17.00 -5.68 -0.21
C ASN A 101 -16.80 -4.53 -1.22
N GLY A 102 -16.18 -4.81 -2.37
CA GLY A 102 -16.12 -3.89 -3.50
C GLY A 102 -15.46 -4.52 -4.73
N ILE A 103 -15.52 -3.81 -5.87
CA ILE A 103 -14.70 -4.12 -7.05
C ILE A 103 -13.32 -3.52 -6.79
N TYR A 104 -12.30 -4.36 -6.87
CA TYR A 104 -10.91 -3.95 -6.69
C TYR A 104 -10.26 -3.72 -8.05
N GLU A 105 -9.60 -2.58 -8.20
CA GLU A 105 -8.62 -2.37 -9.26
C GLU A 105 -7.27 -2.90 -8.76
N THR A 106 -6.38 -3.29 -9.68
CA THR A 106 -5.01 -3.69 -9.35
C THR A 106 -3.99 -2.81 -10.05
N CYS A 107 -2.87 -2.56 -9.38
CA CYS A 107 -1.72 -1.86 -9.95
C CYS A 107 -0.43 -2.36 -9.31
N GLN A 108 0.72 -2.03 -9.88
CA GLN A 108 1.99 -2.29 -9.20
C GLN A 108 2.14 -1.39 -7.97
N LEU A 109 2.87 -1.85 -6.97
CA LEU A 109 3.16 -1.09 -5.74
C LEU A 109 3.74 0.30 -6.02
N SER A 110 4.63 0.40 -7.00
CA SER A 110 5.24 1.66 -7.46
C SER A 110 4.22 2.67 -7.99
N GLU A 111 3.11 2.18 -8.54
CA GLU A 111 2.07 3.02 -9.17
C GLU A 111 0.94 3.40 -8.22
N LEU A 112 0.90 2.85 -6.99
CA LEU A 112 -0.24 2.98 -6.10
C LEU A 112 -0.68 4.43 -5.91
N VAL A 113 0.26 5.32 -5.59
CA VAL A 113 -0.05 6.73 -5.30
C VAL A 113 -0.50 7.46 -6.57
N ASP A 114 0.08 7.15 -7.72
CA ASP A 114 -0.34 7.70 -9.02
C ASP A 114 -1.77 7.29 -9.37
N LYS A 115 -2.11 6.02 -9.17
CA LYS A 115 -3.46 5.50 -9.44
C LYS A 115 -4.49 6.08 -8.48
N VAL A 116 -4.14 6.20 -7.19
CA VAL A 116 -4.98 6.82 -6.17
C VAL A 116 -5.22 8.31 -6.48
N GLU A 117 -4.18 9.03 -6.88
CA GLU A 117 -4.33 10.43 -7.27
C GLU A 117 -5.22 10.58 -8.51
N LYS A 118 -4.98 9.78 -9.55
CA LYS A 118 -5.82 9.72 -10.74
C LYS A 118 -7.27 9.42 -10.37
N TYR A 119 -7.49 8.45 -9.48
CA TYR A 119 -8.80 8.10 -8.96
C TYR A 119 -9.50 9.30 -8.33
N PHE A 120 -8.80 10.04 -7.46
CA PHE A 120 -9.37 11.23 -6.83
C PHE A 120 -9.72 12.34 -7.82
N ASN A 121 -8.93 12.50 -8.89
CA ASN A 121 -9.15 13.52 -9.91
C ASN A 121 -10.30 13.17 -10.86
N GLU A 122 -10.34 11.93 -11.35
CA GLU A 122 -11.36 11.46 -12.31
C GLU A 122 -12.74 11.31 -11.68
N HIS A 123 -12.80 10.85 -10.42
CA HIS A 123 -14.05 10.74 -9.68
C HIS A 123 -14.42 12.04 -8.95
N SER A 124 -13.77 13.18 -9.27
CA SER A 124 -14.08 14.51 -8.72
C SER A 124 -15.31 15.20 -9.31
N LEU A 125 -15.90 14.65 -10.37
CA LEU A 125 -17.02 15.27 -11.07
C LEU A 125 -18.40 14.79 -10.59
N VAL A 126 -18.69 14.89 -9.29
CA VAL A 126 -20.05 15.21 -8.81
C VAL A 126 -19.89 15.89 -7.45
N ALA A 127 -20.08 17.21 -7.41
CA ALA A 127 -20.32 17.99 -6.20
C ALA A 127 -21.72 18.60 -6.31
#